data_AF-A0A7W1KBI5-F1
#
_entry.id   AF-A0A7W1KBI5-F1
#
_cell.length_a   1.000
_cell.length_b   1.000
_cell.length_c   1.000
_cell.angle_alpha   90.00
_cell.angle_beta   90.00
_cell.angle_gamma   90.00
#
_symmetry.space_group_name_H-M   'P 1'
#
loop_
_entity.id
_entity.type
_entity.pdbx_description
1 polymer ?
#
loop_
_entity_poly.entity_id
_entity_poly.type
_entity_poly.pdbx_seq_one_letter_code
_entity_poly.pdbx_strand_id
1 'polypeptide(L)'
;LLDDKSRSDTYPTIRIGEDDVDVGHEATVSKVGEEQLFYLMTHGLNEEEASKLIVNGFIEPIVKELPMEYAVEMNRLIELQMEGSIG
;
A
#
# COMPACT_ATOMS: atom_id res chain seq x y z
N LEU A 1 -2.93 -5.77 -2.58
CA LEU A 1 -3.05 -7.25 -2.54
C LEU A 1 -1.72 -7.83 -2.96
N LEU A 2 -1.16 -8.71 -2.12
CA LEU A 2 0.21 -9.22 -2.30
C LEU A 2 0.23 -10.61 -2.95
N ASP A 3 -0.85 -11.38 -2.83
CA ASP A 3 -0.99 -12.71 -3.41
C ASP A 3 -2.40 -12.92 -3.99
N ASP A 4 -2.66 -14.12 -4.51
CA ASP A 4 -3.96 -14.51 -5.10
C ASP A 4 -5.01 -14.94 -4.06
N LYS A 5 -4.61 -15.10 -2.80
CA LYS A 5 -5.52 -15.49 -1.70
C LYS A 5 -6.06 -14.28 -0.95
N SER A 6 -5.36 -13.16 -1.05
CA SER A 6 -5.67 -11.90 -0.40
C SER A 6 -6.96 -11.31 -0.95
N ARG A 7 -7.77 -10.76 -0.05
CA ARG A 7 -9.01 -10.07 -0.38
C ARG A 7 -9.08 -8.76 0.39
N SER A 8 -9.58 -7.72 -0.26
CA SER A 8 -9.90 -6.44 0.38
C SER A 8 -11.38 -6.15 0.16
N ASP A 9 -12.10 -5.93 1.26
CA ASP A 9 -13.50 -5.53 1.23
C ASP A 9 -13.62 -4.11 1.80
N THR A 10 -14.21 -3.18 1.04
CA THR A 10 -14.42 -1.79 1.46
C THR A 10 -15.91 -1.48 1.47
N TYR A 11 -16.43 -1.07 2.63
CA TYR A 11 -17.85 -0.79 2.84
C TYR A 11 -18.05 0.69 3.22
N PRO A 12 -18.07 1.62 2.25
CA PRO A 12 -18.27 3.03 2.56
C PRO A 12 -19.71 3.29 2.98
N THR A 13 -19.90 4.16 3.97
CA THR A 13 -21.22 4.65 4.37
C THR A 13 -21.15 6.17 4.49
N ILE A 14 -22.01 6.85 3.74
CA ILE A 14 -22.13 8.31 3.78
C ILE A 14 -23.56 8.61 4.21
N ARG A 15 -23.72 9.39 5.28
CA ARG A 15 -25.02 9.90 5.76
C ARG A 15 -24.93 11.41 5.86
N ILE A 16 -25.77 12.10 5.10
CA ILE A 16 -25.81 13.56 5.00
C ILE A 16 -27.17 14.01 5.53
N GLY A 17 -27.17 14.93 6.49
CA GLY A 17 -28.39 15.54 7.05
C GLY A 17 -28.75 16.87 6.41
N GLU A 18 -27.83 17.45 5.63
CA GLU A 18 -27.84 18.86 5.24
C GLU A 18 -28.03 19.01 3.71
N ASP A 19 -28.69 20.10 3.30
CA ASP A 19 -29.17 20.26 1.92
C ASP A 19 -28.13 20.85 0.94
N ASP A 20 -27.09 21.52 1.42
CA ASP A 20 -26.08 22.20 0.60
C ASP A 20 -24.68 21.72 0.95
N VAL A 21 -24.26 20.59 0.34
CA VAL A 21 -22.94 19.98 0.57
C VAL A 21 -22.36 19.37 -0.71
N ASP A 22 -21.03 19.43 -0.81
CA ASP A 22 -20.24 18.69 -1.80
C ASP A 22 -19.50 17.53 -1.10
N VAL A 23 -19.74 16.29 -1.54
CA VAL A 23 -19.09 15.10 -0.96
C VAL A 23 -18.55 14.20 -2.06
N GLY A 24 -17.25 13.90 -1.98
CA GLY A 24 -16.57 12.90 -2.80
C GLY A 24 -16.08 11.73 -1.95
N HIS A 25 -16.20 10.51 -2.46
CA HIS A 25 -15.57 9.34 -1.87
C HIS A 25 -14.78 8.60 -2.95
N GLU A 26 -13.54 8.26 -2.61
CA GLU A 26 -12.67 7.45 -3.44
C GLU A 26 -12.14 6.28 -2.60
N ALA A 27 -12.09 5.10 -3.23
CA ALA A 27 -11.47 3.91 -2.69
C ALA A 27 -10.76 3.16 -3.83
N THR A 28 -9.48 2.86 -3.61
CA THR A 28 -8.66 2.18 -4.61
C THR A 28 -8.07 0.91 -4.01
N VAL A 29 -8.27 -0.21 -4.69
CA VAL A 29 -7.66 -1.49 -4.34
C VAL A 29 -6.72 -1.89 -5.48
N SER A 30 -5.45 -2.09 -5.15
CA SER A 30 -4.42 -2.46 -6.12
C SER A 30 -3.77 -3.78 -5.74
N LYS A 31 -3.45 -4.61 -6.73
CA LYS A 31 -2.54 -5.76 -6.60
C LYS A 31 -1.13 -5.30 -6.97
N VAL A 32 -0.10 -5.90 -6.38
CA VAL A 32 1.28 -5.72 -6.88
C VAL A 32 1.31 -6.17 -8.34
N GLY A 33 1.68 -5.27 -9.24
CA GLY A 33 1.66 -5.55 -10.67
C GLY A 33 2.77 -6.50 -11.06
N GLU A 34 2.44 -7.62 -11.71
CA GLU A 34 3.41 -8.59 -12.21
C GLU A 34 4.40 -7.96 -13.19
N GLU A 35 3.96 -6.98 -14.00
CA GLU A 35 4.83 -6.23 -14.90
C GLU A 35 5.84 -5.35 -14.16
N GLN A 36 5.42 -4.70 -13.07
CA GLN A 36 6.32 -3.86 -12.24
C GLN A 36 7.33 -4.73 -11.49
N LEU A 37 6.87 -5.86 -10.96
CA LEU A 37 7.71 -6.85 -10.30
C LEU A 37 8.75 -7.43 -11.28
N PHE A 38 8.29 -7.89 -12.45
CA PHE A 38 9.16 -8.39 -13.51
C PHE A 38 10.17 -7.33 -13.95
N TYR A 39 9.72 -6.09 -14.16
CA TYR A 39 10.61 -4.99 -14.53
C TYR A 39 11.72 -4.81 -13.49
N LEU A 40 11.39 -4.71 -12.21
CA LEU A 40 12.38 -4.55 -11.14
C LEU A 40 13.32 -5.76 -11.03
N MET A 41 12.81 -6.97 -11.22
CA MET A 41 13.61 -8.20 -11.20
C MET A 41 14.59 -8.29 -12.36
N THR A 42 14.21 -7.84 -13.57
CA THR A 42 15.15 -7.76 -14.70
C THR A 42 16.29 -6.77 -14.47
N HIS A 43 16.13 -5.84 -13.52
CA HIS A 43 17.15 -4.90 -13.09
C HIS A 43 17.98 -5.40 -11.89
N GLY A 44 17.86 -6.69 -11.55
CA GLY A 44 18.73 -7.38 -10.59
C GLY A 44 18.22 -7.43 -9.16
N LEU A 45 17.00 -6.94 -8.90
CA LEU A 45 16.34 -7.16 -7.60
C LEU A 45 15.75 -8.57 -7.54
N ASN A 46 15.80 -9.19 -6.38
CA ASN A 46 14.98 -10.39 -6.16
C ASN A 46 13.51 -10.01 -5.96
N GLU A 47 12.62 -11.00 -6.02
CA GLU A 47 11.17 -10.79 -5.92
C GLU A 47 10.75 -10.10 -4.61
N GLU A 48 11.40 -10.44 -3.50
CA GLU A 48 11.15 -9.85 -2.19
C GLU A 48 11.57 -8.37 -2.15
N GLU A 49 12.77 -8.05 -2.65
CA GLU A 49 13.29 -6.69 -2.76
C GLU A 49 12.41 -5.82 -3.67
N ALA A 50 12.02 -6.36 -4.83
CA ALA A 50 11.15 -5.68 -5.78
C ALA A 50 9.77 -5.41 -5.17
N SER A 51 9.19 -6.38 -4.48
CA SER A 51 7.91 -6.22 -3.77
C SER A 51 7.99 -5.19 -2.65
N LYS A 52 9.06 -5.22 -1.85
CA LYS A 52 9.34 -4.20 -0.81
C LYS A 52 9.42 -2.81 -1.40
N LEU A 53 10.12 -2.64 -2.53
CA LEU A 53 10.24 -1.35 -3.19
C LEU A 53 8.87 -0.81 -3.66
N ILE A 54 8.04 -1.67 -4.26
CA ILE A 54 6.70 -1.29 -4.73
C ILE A 54 5.80 -0.88 -3.56
N VAL A 55 5.79 -1.68 -2.49
CA VAL A 55 4.98 -1.37 -1.29
C VAL A 55 5.46 -0.09 -0.61
N ASN A 56 6.77 0.10 -0.49
CA ASN A 56 7.35 1.32 0.08
C ASN A 56 6.97 2.56 -0.73
N GLY A 57 7.01 2.49 -2.06
CA GLY A 57 6.55 3.58 -2.93
C GLY A 57 5.04 3.87 -2.77
N PHE A 58 4.22 2.84 -2.54
CA PHE A 58 2.78 3.00 -2.32
C PHE A 58 2.46 3.74 -1.01
N ILE A 59 3.18 3.43 0.08
CA ILE A 59 2.97 4.06 1.39
C ILE A 59 3.70 5.39 1.56
N GLU A 60 4.68 5.70 0.70
CA GLU A 60 5.54 6.89 0.82
C GLU A 60 4.77 8.19 1.05
N PRO A 61 3.65 8.48 0.36
CA PRO A 61 2.88 9.69 0.61
C PRO A 61 2.34 9.77 2.05
N ILE A 62 1.97 8.63 2.64
CA ILE A 62 1.45 8.58 4.02
C ILE A 62 2.60 8.80 5.01
N VAL A 63 3.73 8.15 4.78
CA VAL A 63 4.92 8.25 5.66
C VAL A 63 5.44 9.69 5.69
N LYS A 64 5.37 10.42 4.58
CA LYS A 64 5.78 11.83 4.48
C LYS A 64 4.95 12.80 5.33
N GLU A 65 3.70 12.46 5.64
CA GLU A 65 2.83 13.27 6.48
C GLU A 65 3.06 13.05 7.99
N LEU A 66 3.82 12.01 8.36
CA LEU A 66 4.11 11.71 9.75
C LEU A 66 5.33 12.49 10.27
N PRO A 67 5.35 12.87 11.56
CA PRO A 67 6.57 13.33 12.21
C PRO A 67 7.70 12.30 12.06
N MET A 68 8.94 12.79 11.92
CA MET A 68 10.12 11.98 11.58
C MET A 68 10.28 10.75 12.48
N GLU A 69 10.05 10.89 13.79
CA GLU A 69 10.15 9.79 14.76
C GLU A 69 9.17 8.65 14.49
N TYR A 70 7.96 8.94 14.00
CA TYR A 70 6.95 7.94 13.66
C TYR A 70 7.16 7.38 12.25
N ALA A 71 7.67 8.19 11.31
CA ALA A 71 7.98 7.75 9.96
C ALA A 71 9.03 6.63 9.95
N VAL A 72 10.07 6.76 10.77
CA VAL A 72 11.13 5.73 10.91
C VAL A 72 10.56 4.43 11.50
N GLU A 73 9.73 4.53 12.54
CA GLU A 73 9.13 3.35 13.18
C GLU A 73 8.12 2.66 12.24
N MET A 74 7.32 3.42 11.49
CA MET A 74 6.36 2.88 10.53
C MET A 74 7.06 2.07 9.42
N ASN A 75 8.15 2.59 8.86
CA ASN A 75 8.92 1.87 7.83
C ASN A 75 9.45 0.54 8.38
N ARG A 76 9.99 0.54 9.60
CA ARG A 76 10.48 -0.67 10.26
C ARG A 76 9.38 -1.70 10.50
N LEU A 77 8.21 -1.25 10.96
CA LEU A 77 7.06 -2.15 11.19
C LEU A 77 6.59 -2.79 9.88
N ILE A 78 6.59 -2.04 8.78
CA ILE A 78 6.18 -2.54 7.47
C ILE A 78 7.18 -3.57 6.95
N GLU A 79 8.48 -3.32 7.06
CA GLU A 79 9.50 -4.31 6.71
C GLU A 79 9.33 -5.62 7.49
N LEU A 80 9.10 -5.53 8.81
CA LEU A 80 8.83 -6.70 9.66
C LEU A 80 7.55 -7.45 9.29
N GLN A 81 6.50 -6.76 8.86
CA GLN A 81 5.27 -7.41 8.38
C GLN A 81 5.45 -8.08 7.02
N MET A 82 6.38 -7.59 6.20
CA MET A 82 6.67 -8.17 4.88
C MET A 82 7.56 -9.41 4.98
N GLU A 83 8.45 -9.47 5.97
CA GLU A 83 9.26 -10.67 6.24
C GLU A 83 8.35 -11.87 6.57
N GLY A 84 8.31 -12.85 5.65
CA GLY A 84 7.52 -14.08 5.80
C GLY A 84 6.06 -14.01 5.34
N SER A 85 5.59 -12.85 4.87
CA SER A 85 4.23 -12.68 4.31
C SER A 85 4.17 -12.78 2.79
N ILE A 86 5.33 -12.84 2.12
CA ILE A 86 5.46 -13.04 0.68
C ILE A 86 5.94 -14.48 0.48
N GLY A 87 4.98 -15.40 0.31
CA GLY A 87 5.22 -16.85 0.19
C GLY A 87 3.94 -17.68 0.19
#